data_AF-A0A7Z2K371-F1
#
_entry.id   AF-A0A7Z2K371-F1
#
_cell.length_a   1.000
_cell.length_b   1.000
_cell.length_c   1.000
_cell.angle_alpha   90.00
_cell.angle_beta   90.00
_cell.angle_gamma   90.00
#
_symmetry.space_group_name_H-M   'P 1'
#
loop_
_entity.id
_entity.type
_entity.pdbx_description
1 polymer ?
#
loop_
_entity_poly.entity_id
_entity_poly.type
_entity_poly.pdbx_seq_one_letter_code
_entity_poly.pdbx_strand_id
1 'polypeptide(L)' 'MEKNIKPTLILILWNMIGLTIGYFIFTPIVEDTIIGLVIGLCIGATVGISIMQKMKSKS' A
#
# COMPACT_ATOMS: atom_id res chain seq x y z
N MET A 1 -43.73 -5.63 4.55
CA MET A 1 -42.42 -4.98 4.33
C MET A 1 -41.35 -5.98 3.84
N GLU A 2 -41.72 -7.07 3.15
CA GLU A 2 -40.84 -8.24 2.96
C GLU A 2 -40.38 -8.45 1.49
N LYS A 3 -40.92 -7.67 0.54
CA LYS A 3 -40.75 -7.92 -0.90
C LYS A 3 -39.39 -7.47 -1.49
N ASN A 4 -38.56 -6.75 -0.73
CA ASN A 4 -37.31 -6.16 -1.25
C ASN A 4 -36.01 -6.80 -0.71
N ILE A 5 -36.09 -7.80 0.17
CA ILE A 5 -34.89 -8.35 0.83
C ILE A 5 -33.98 -9.10 -0.18
N LYS A 6 -34.58 -9.82 -1.12
CA LYS A 6 -33.86 -10.60 -2.14
C LYS A 6 -32.99 -9.73 -3.08
N PRO A 7 -33.51 -8.67 -3.73
CA PRO A 7 -32.67 -7.83 -4.58
C PRO A 7 -31.60 -7.07 -3.79
N THR A 8 -31.91 -6.63 -2.56
CA THR A 8 -30.92 -5.98 -1.69
C THR A 8 -29.78 -6.93 -1.31
N LEU A 9 -30.07 -8.18 -0.96
CA LEU A 9 -29.05 -9.18 -0.66
C LEU A 9 -28.15 -9.47 -1.86
N ILE A 10 -28.71 -9.55 -3.07
CA ILE A 10 -27.95 -9.74 -4.31
C ILE A 10 -27.00 -8.55 -4.55
N LEU A 11 -27.48 -7.32 -4.33
CA LEU A 11 -26.67 -6.12 -4.43
C LEU A 11 -25.51 -6.10 -3.42
N ILE A 12 -25.76 -6.53 -2.18
CA ILE A 12 -24.72 -6.64 -1.15
C ILE A 12 -23.70 -7.70 -1.55
N LEU A 13 -24.13 -8.88 -2.00
CA LEU A 13 -23.26 -9.94 -2.50
C LEU A 13 -22.36 -9.46 -3.64
N TRP A 14 -22.92 -8.72 -4.60
CA TRP A 14 -22.16 -8.18 -5.72
C TRP A 14 -21.12 -7.15 -5.28
N ASN A 15 -21.48 -6.27 -4.33
CA ASN A 15 -20.54 -5.32 -3.74
C ASN A 15 -19.41 -6.02 -2.98
N MET A 16 -19.72 -7.09 -2.24
CA MET A 16 -18.71 -7.88 -1.51
C MET A 16 -17.71 -8.55 -2.47
N ILE A 17 -18.19 -9.07 -3.61
CA ILE A 17 -17.33 -9.64 -4.64
C ILE A 17 -16.43 -8.56 -5.25
N GLY A 18 -17.00 -7.41 -5.64
CA GLY A 18 -16.24 -6.28 -6.18
C GLY A 18 -15.19 -5.75 -5.20
N LEU A 19 -15.55 -5.64 -3.91
CA LEU A 19 -14.64 -5.22 -2.85
C LEU A 19 -13.52 -6.22 -2.63
N THR A 20 -13.82 -7.52 -2.65
CA THR A 20 -12.82 -8.58 -2.47
C THR A 20 -11.81 -8.59 -3.61
N ILE A 21 -12.28 -8.45 -4.86
CA ILE A 21 -11.41 -8.37 -6.05
C ILE A 21 -10.56 -7.10 -5.99
N GLY A 22 -11.17 -5.96 -5.68
CA GLY A 22 -10.45 -4.70 -5.51
C GLY A 22 -9.36 -4.82 -4.46
N TYR A 23 -9.69 -5.35 -3.27
CA TYR A 23 -8.71 -5.59 -2.21
C TYR A 23 -7.57 -6.49 -2.68
N PHE A 24 -7.85 -7.61 -3.33
CA PHE A 24 -6.81 -8.54 -3.78
C PHE A 24 -5.86 -7.91 -4.80
N ILE A 25 -6.35 -7.00 -5.65
CA ILE A 25 -5.52 -6.29 -6.64
C ILE A 25 -4.71 -5.15 -5.99
N PHE A 26 -5.33 -4.38 -5.09
CA PHE A 26 -4.71 -3.18 -4.54
C PHE A 26 -3.81 -3.44 -3.33
N THR A 27 -4.07 -4.49 -2.53
CA THR A 27 -3.22 -4.86 -1.38
C THR A 27 -1.75 -5.05 -1.75
N PRO A 28 -1.36 -5.85 -2.76
CA PRO A 28 0.05 -6.01 -3.10
C PRO A 28 0.68 -4.69 -3.54
N ILE A 29 -0.05 -3.83 -4.26
CA ILE A 29 0.45 -2.52 -4.70
C ILE A 29 0.76 -1.62 -3.50
N VAL A 30 -0.14 -1.58 -2.51
CA VAL A 30 0.05 -0.78 -1.29
C VAL A 30 1.22 -1.31 -0.48
N GLU A 31 1.31 -2.64 -0.34
CA GLU A 31 2.41 -3.31 0.38
C GLU A 31 3.77 -3.02 -0.29
N ASP A 32 3.88 -3.24 -1.60
CA ASP A 32 5.08 -2.97 -2.39
C ASP A 32 5.49 -1.49 -2.30
N THR A 33 4.51 -0.58 -2.32
CA THR A 33 4.76 0.87 -2.19
C THR A 33 5.34 1.22 -0.83
N ILE A 34 4.78 0.68 0.25
CA ILE A 34 5.26 0.92 1.62
C ILE A 34 6.68 0.35 1.77
N ILE A 35 6.92 -0.88 1.32
CA ILE A 35 8.23 -1.52 1.38
C ILE A 35 9.26 -0.72 0.57
N GLY A 36 8.90 -0.31 -0.65
CA GLY A 36 9.77 0.50 -1.50
C GLY A 36 10.13 1.84 -0.87
N LEU A 37 9.18 2.50 -0.21
CA LEU A 37 9.42 3.76 0.50
C LEU A 37 10.35 3.57 1.70
N VAL A 38 10.13 2.53 2.51
CA VAL A 38 10.97 2.22 3.68
C VAL A 38 12.40 1.90 3.26
N ILE A 39 12.58 1.02 2.27
CA ILE A 39 13.91 0.67 1.75
C ILE A 39 14.58 1.90 1.15
N GLY A 40 13.86 2.69 0.34
CA GLY A 40 14.37 3.92 -0.26
C GLY A 40 14.83 4.94 0.79
N LEU A 41 14.05 5.14 1.85
CA LEU A 41 14.42 6.02 2.97
C LEU A 41 15.66 5.50 3.72
N CYS A 42 15.72 4.21 4.04
CA CYS A 42 16.86 3.61 4.73
C CYS A 42 18.16 3.73 3.91
N ILE A 43 18.10 3.42 2.62
CA ILE A 43 19.25 3.55 1.71
C ILE A 43 19.64 5.02 1.57
N GLY A 44 18.67 5.90 1.29
CA GLY A 44 18.91 7.33 1.12
C GLY A 44 19.55 7.97 2.34
N ALA A 45 19.05 7.66 3.54
CA ALA A 45 19.62 8.16 4.80
C ALA A 45 21.05 7.63 5.02
N THR A 46 21.28 6.34 4.81
CA THR A 46 22.61 5.72 4.98
C THR A 46 23.64 6.32 4.03
N VAL A 47 23.29 6.46 2.75
CA VAL A 47 24.14 7.06 1.73
C VAL A 47 24.40 8.54 2.06
N GLY A 48 23.36 9.29 2.43
CA GLY A 48 23.48 10.70 2.82
C GLY A 48 24.45 10.91 3.98
N ILE A 49 24.31 10.12 5.05
CA ILE A 49 25.21 10.17 6.23
C ILE A 49 26.64 9.79 5.82
N SER A 50 26.81 8.73 5.02
CA SER A 50 28.12 8.26 4.57
C SER A 50 28.85 9.32 3.73
N ILE A 51 28.13 9.97 2.81
CA ILE A 51 28.66 11.06 1.99
C ILE A 51 29.03 12.26 2.88
N MET A 52 28.14 12.65 3.79
CA MET A 52 28.39 13.77 4.72
C MET A 52 29.62 13.52 5.59
N GLN A 53 29.78 12.32 6.15
CA GLN A 53 30.96 11.94 6.93
C GLN A 53 32.22 11.96 6.07
N LYS A 54 32.16 11.44 4.84
CA LYS A 54 33.31 11.45 3.92
C LYS A 54 33.72 12.86 3.50
N MET A 55 32.77 13.77 3.31
CA MET A 55 33.06 15.18 3.05
C MET A 55 33.68 15.86 4.28
N LYS A 56 33.14 15.61 5.48
CA LYS A 56 33.67 16.16 6.73
C LYS A 56 35.08 15.66 7.05
N SER A 57 35.40 14.41 6.72
CA SER A 57 36.73 13.84 6.94
C SER A 57 37.81 14.36 5.97
N LYS A 58 37.42 15.01 4.87
CA LYS A 58 38.34 15.48 3.82
C LYS A 58 38.62 17.00 3.89
N SER A 59 37.89 17.71 4.75
CA SER A 59 38.10 19.11 5.10
C SER A 59 38.93 19.22 6.37
#